data_AF-A0AA88NVB9-F1
#
_entry.id   AF-A0AA88NVB9-F1
#
_cell.length_a   1.000
_cell.length_b   1.000
_cell.length_c   1.000
_cell.angle_alpha   90.00
_cell.angle_beta   90.00
_cell.angle_gamma   90.00
#
_symmetry.space_group_name_H-M   'P 1'
#
loop_
_entity.id
_entity.type
_entity.pdbx_description
1 polymer ?
#
loop_
_entity_poly.entity_id
_entity_poly.type
_entity_poly.pdbx_seq_one_letter_code
_entity_poly.pdbx_strand_id
1 'polypeptide(L)'
;MRNPERTCQAATEVLLKTIYFIRSLPSFHHLPGFDQFLLLRSHWVLLFILGLAQEHVTLENLRSCLDKLWRLDLTPKEYVYLKGTILFNPDVPGLINRKLIEGLQRETQQLLHQFIHTLHPHDHSQLNIR
;
A
#
# COMPACT_ATOMS: atom_id res chain seq x y z
N MET A 1 29.43 8.32 1.96
CA MET A 1 29.07 9.59 1.31
C MET A 1 27.61 9.55 0.91
N ARG A 2 26.79 10.49 1.40
CA ARG A 2 25.37 10.62 1.08
C ARG A 2 25.26 11.12 -0.36
N ASN A 3 24.62 10.39 -1.26
CA ASN A 3 24.39 10.84 -2.64
C ASN A 3 22.91 11.23 -2.79
N PRO A 4 22.57 12.52 -2.59
CA PRO A 4 21.18 12.98 -2.64
C PRO A 4 20.54 12.76 -4.02
N GLU A 5 21.32 12.80 -5.10
CA GLU A 5 20.81 12.53 -6.46
C GLU A 5 20.34 11.09 -6.59
N ARG A 6 21.14 10.12 -6.12
CA ARG A 6 20.76 8.70 -6.12
C ARG A 6 19.52 8.43 -5.27
N THR A 7 19.45 9.05 -4.09
CA THR A 7 18.28 8.93 -3.21
C THR A 7 17.02 9.52 -3.86
N CYS A 8 17.14 10.69 -4.49
CA CYS A 8 16.04 11.35 -5.20
C CYS A 8 15.57 10.52 -6.40
N GLN A 9 16.52 9.95 -7.17
CA GLN A 9 16.21 9.09 -8.29
C GLN A 9 15.46 7.82 -7.85
N ALA A 10 15.95 7.12 -6.82
CA ALA A 10 15.28 5.93 -6.30
C ALA A 10 13.86 6.26 -5.76
N ALA A 11 13.71 7.38 -5.06
CA ALA A 11 12.39 7.86 -4.61
C ALA A 11 11.46 8.17 -5.79
N THR A 12 11.97 8.77 -6.86
CA THR A 12 11.20 9.05 -8.08
C THR A 12 10.75 7.77 -8.76
N GLU A 13 11.63 6.77 -8.86
CA GLU A 13 11.30 5.45 -9.41
C GLU A 13 10.21 4.76 -8.58
N VAL A 14 10.28 4.84 -7.25
CA VAL A 14 9.25 4.31 -6.34
C VAL A 14 7.90 5.01 -6.57
N LEU A 15 7.90 6.34 -6.73
CA LEU A 15 6.67 7.10 -7.05
C LEU A 15 6.07 6.65 -8.38
N LEU A 16 6.89 6.52 -9.42
CA LEU A 16 6.44 6.07 -10.74
C LEU A 16 5.86 4.65 -10.69
N LYS A 17 6.54 3.72 -10.01
CA LYS A 17 6.04 2.36 -9.78
C LYS A 17 4.72 2.35 -9.00
N THR A 18 4.57 3.25 -8.01
CA THR A 18 3.33 3.41 -7.25
C THR A 18 2.18 3.90 -8.14
N ILE A 19 2.43 4.91 -8.97
CA ILE A 19 1.45 5.42 -9.94
C ILE A 19 1.08 4.33 -10.94
N TYR A 20 2.05 3.59 -11.46
CA TYR A 20 1.83 2.50 -12.40
C TYR A 20 0.99 1.38 -11.78
N PHE A 21 1.28 0.99 -10.55
CA PHE A 21 0.47 0.03 -9.80
C PHE A 21 -0.99 0.46 -9.76
N ILE A 22 -1.28 1.69 -9.33
CA ILE A 22 -2.66 2.17 -9.20
C ILE A 22 -3.37 2.20 -10.55
N ARG A 23 -2.68 2.66 -11.60
CA ARG A 23 -3.20 2.68 -12.98
C ARG A 23 -3.33 1.29 -13.60
N SER A 24 -2.71 0.26 -13.04
CA SER A 24 -2.88 -1.11 -13.53
C SER A 24 -4.16 -1.76 -13.01
N LEU A 25 -4.83 -1.18 -12.01
CA LEU A 25 -6.01 -1.77 -11.38
C LEU A 25 -7.29 -1.43 -12.17
N PRO A 26 -7.97 -2.40 -12.80
CA PRO A 26 -9.21 -2.14 -13.52
C PRO A 26 -10.28 -1.54 -12.61
N SER A 27 -10.39 -2.03 -11.37
CA SER A 27 -11.35 -1.54 -10.37
C SER A 27 -11.19 -0.05 -10.07
N PHE A 28 -9.96 0.48 -10.13
CA PHE A 28 -9.70 1.90 -9.90
C PHE A 28 -10.23 2.77 -11.06
N HIS A 29 -10.10 2.31 -12.31
CA HIS A 29 -10.60 3.05 -13.48
C HIS A 29 -12.12 3.15 -13.56
N HIS A 30 -12.84 2.22 -12.92
CA HIS A 30 -14.31 2.25 -12.87
C HIS A 30 -14.85 3.28 -11.84
N LEU A 31 -13.99 3.84 -10.99
CA LEU A 31 -14.38 4.88 -10.04
C LEU A 31 -14.53 6.24 -10.74
N PRO A 32 -15.43 7.12 -10.27
CA PRO A 32 -15.51 8.50 -10.71
C PRO A 32 -14.14 9.18 -10.56
N GLY A 33 -13.76 10.04 -11.51
CA GLY A 33 -12.47 10.72 -11.47
C GLY A 33 -12.25 11.55 -10.19
N PHE A 34 -13.32 12.08 -9.62
CA PHE A 34 -13.28 12.76 -8.32
C PHE A 34 -12.89 11.82 -7.17
N ASP A 35 -13.46 10.61 -7.12
CA ASP A 35 -13.11 9.60 -6.13
C ASP A 35 -11.68 9.10 -6.32
N GLN A 36 -11.25 8.86 -7.57
CA GLN A 36 -9.86 8.52 -7.88
C GLN A 36 -8.88 9.56 -7.33
N PHE A 37 -9.17 10.84 -7.57
CA PHE A 37 -8.37 11.96 -7.07
C PHE A 37 -8.35 12.00 -5.54
N LEU A 38 -9.50 11.86 -4.88
CA LEU A 38 -9.59 11.90 -3.41
C LEU A 38 -8.81 10.76 -2.75
N LEU A 39 -8.93 9.54 -3.26
CA LEU A 39 -8.21 8.38 -2.74
C LEU A 39 -6.69 8.56 -2.87
N LEU A 40 -6.22 9.01 -4.05
CA LEU A 40 -4.81 9.31 -4.30
C LEU A 40 -4.29 10.41 -3.39
N ARG A 41 -5.00 11.54 -3.34
CA ARG A 41 -4.61 12.70 -2.51
C ARG A 41 -4.51 12.33 -1.03
N SER A 42 -5.36 11.44 -0.55
CA SER A 42 -5.41 11.07 0.87
C SER A 42 -4.32 10.08 1.27
N HIS A 43 -3.85 9.21 0.36
CA HIS A 43 -3.00 8.07 0.74
C HIS A 43 -1.67 7.97 -0.02
N TRP A 44 -1.34 8.91 -0.91
CA TRP A 44 -0.08 8.85 -1.68
C TRP A 44 1.17 8.73 -0.79
N VAL A 45 1.18 9.36 0.39
CA VAL A 45 2.30 9.26 1.34
C VAL A 45 2.45 7.83 1.87
N LEU A 46 1.35 7.19 2.29
CA LEU A 46 1.38 5.82 2.80
C LEU A 46 1.77 4.81 1.72
N LEU A 47 1.22 4.98 0.51
CA LEU A 47 1.58 4.16 -0.65
C LEU A 47 3.05 4.33 -1.04
N PHE A 48 3.57 5.56 -0.94
CA PHE A 48 4.98 5.86 -1.19
C PHE A 48 5.89 5.22 -0.14
N ILE A 49 5.59 5.35 1.16
CA ILE A 49 6.36 4.71 2.24
C ILE A 49 6.39 3.19 2.06
N LEU A 50 5.24 2.61 1.75
CA LEU A 50 5.14 1.17 1.49
C LEU A 50 5.94 0.75 0.24
N GLY A 51 5.97 1.60 -0.79
CA GLY A 51 6.83 1.41 -1.96
C GLY A 51 8.32 1.51 -1.65
N LEU A 52 8.74 2.45 -0.79
CA LEU A 52 10.13 2.56 -0.33
C LEU A 52 10.56 1.29 0.41
N ALA A 53 9.69 0.78 1.29
CA ALA A 53 9.94 -0.47 2.01
C ALA A 53 10.08 -1.64 1.04
N GLN A 54 9.16 -1.79 0.08
CA GLN A 54 9.18 -2.86 -0.91
C GLN A 54 10.44 -2.84 -1.80
N GLU A 55 10.95 -1.67 -2.14
CA GLU A 55 12.14 -1.50 -2.99
C GLU A 55 13.44 -1.38 -2.17
N HIS A 56 13.38 -1.56 -0.85
CA HIS A 56 14.51 -1.42 0.08
C HIS A 56 15.24 -0.07 -0.03
N VAL A 57 14.50 1.00 -0.33
CA VAL A 57 15.05 2.37 -0.44
C VAL A 57 14.97 3.05 0.92
N THR A 58 16.13 3.44 1.47
CA THR A 58 16.21 4.11 2.77
C THR A 58 16.12 5.63 2.61
N LEU A 59 15.16 6.25 3.30
CA LEU A 59 15.14 7.68 3.58
C LEU A 59 15.35 7.89 5.08
N GLU A 60 16.39 8.61 5.49
CA GLU A 60 16.77 8.75 6.91
C GLU A 60 15.61 9.23 7.80
N ASN A 61 14.80 10.18 7.31
CA ASN A 61 13.66 10.71 8.06
C ASN A 61 12.54 9.67 8.26
N LEU A 62 12.55 8.59 7.48
CA LEU A 62 11.56 7.50 7.54
C LEU A 62 12.17 6.20 8.08
N ARG A 63 13.46 6.20 8.44
CA ARG A 63 14.20 4.97 8.78
C ARG A 63 13.50 4.13 9.85
N SER A 64 13.06 4.73 10.95
CA SER A 64 12.35 3.99 12.00
C SER A 64 11.04 3.35 11.53
N CYS A 65 10.34 3.97 10.57
CA CYS A 65 9.13 3.39 9.98
C CYS A 65 9.47 2.24 9.02
N LEU A 66 10.49 2.43 8.18
CA LEU A 66 10.97 1.42 7.24
C LEU A 66 11.52 0.17 7.97
N ASP A 67 12.29 0.36 9.04
CA ASP A 67 12.82 -0.74 9.86
C ASP A 67 11.68 -1.60 10.44
N LYS A 68 10.56 -0.99 10.84
CA LYS A 68 9.38 -1.74 11.31
C LYS A 68 8.77 -2.57 10.19
N LEU A 69 8.65 -2.01 8.98
CA LEU A 69 8.10 -2.72 7.82
C LEU A 69 9.00 -3.87 7.38
N TRP A 70 10.32 -3.68 7.37
CA TRP A 70 11.27 -4.74 7.00
C TRP A 70 11.30 -5.88 8.01
N ARG A 71 11.04 -5.62 9.30
CA ARG A 71 10.91 -6.66 10.33
C ARG A 71 9.69 -7.56 10.16
N LEU A 72 8.69 -7.14 9.39
CA LEU A 72 7.51 -7.95 9.09
C LEU A 72 7.78 -9.00 8.00
N ASP A 73 8.93 -8.92 7.31
CA ASP A 73 9.34 -9.85 6.25
C ASP A 73 8.25 -10.07 5.17
N LEU A 74 7.62 -8.97 4.75
CA LEU A 74 6.51 -9.00 3.81
C LEU A 74 6.95 -9.50 2.43
N THR A 75 6.21 -10.47 1.91
CA THR A 75 6.34 -10.96 0.54
C THR A 75 5.85 -9.90 -0.47
N PRO A 76 6.29 -9.96 -1.74
CA PRO A 76 5.79 -9.06 -2.79
C PRO A 76 4.25 -9.06 -2.92
N LYS A 77 3.61 -10.19 -2.63
CA LYS A 77 2.16 -10.35 -2.70
C LYS A 77 1.44 -9.66 -1.54
N GLU A 78 1.99 -9.68 -0.32
CA GLU A 78 1.46 -8.92 0.82
C GLU A 78 1.56 -7.42 0.60
N TYR A 79 2.65 -6.93 0.01
CA TYR A 79 2.76 -5.54 -0.40
C TYR A 79 1.64 -5.12 -1.35
N VAL A 80 1.26 -5.97 -2.31
CA VAL A 80 0.15 -5.70 -3.23
C VAL A 80 -1.17 -5.57 -2.46
N TYR A 81 -1.46 -6.47 -1.53
CA TYR A 81 -2.69 -6.43 -0.75
C TYR A 81 -2.76 -5.26 0.24
N LEU A 82 -1.64 -4.91 0.87
CA LEU A 82 -1.54 -3.73 1.73
C LEU A 82 -1.74 -2.44 0.93
N LYS A 83 -1.13 -2.33 -0.26
CA LYS A 83 -1.39 -1.19 -1.16
C LYS A 83 -2.86 -1.11 -1.55
N GLY A 84 -3.51 -2.23 -1.86
CA GLY A 84 -4.94 -2.30 -2.14
C GLY A 84 -5.79 -1.82 -0.97
N THR A 85 -5.50 -2.31 0.24
CA THR A 85 -6.22 -1.94 1.48
C THR A 85 -6.09 -0.44 1.80
N ILE A 86 -4.89 0.12 1.61
CA ILE A 86 -4.63 1.56 1.79
C ILE A 86 -5.34 2.39 0.73
N LEU A 87 -5.28 1.97 -0.54
CA LEU A 87 -5.84 2.71 -1.67
C LEU A 87 -7.37 2.77 -1.60
N PHE A 88 -8.03 1.64 -1.34
CA PHE A 88 -9.49 1.54 -1.30
C PHE A 88 -10.03 1.83 0.10
N ASN A 89 -9.77 3.02 0.63
CA ASN A 89 -10.28 3.42 1.93
C ASN A 89 -11.63 4.15 1.80
N PRO A 90 -12.75 3.56 2.27
CA PRO A 90 -14.08 4.17 2.19
C PRO A 90 -14.27 5.35 3.16
N ASP A 91 -13.38 5.54 4.12
CA ASP A 91 -13.51 6.56 5.16
C ASP A 91 -13.08 7.96 4.69
N VAL A 92 -12.55 8.10 3.47
CA VAL A 92 -12.22 9.42 2.91
C VAL A 92 -13.48 10.29 2.83
N PRO A 93 -13.48 11.48 3.45
CA PRO A 93 -14.61 12.41 3.36
C PRO A 93 -14.83 12.88 1.91
N GLY A 94 -16.10 12.94 1.50
CA GLY A 94 -16.49 13.43 0.17
C GLY A 94 -16.52 12.40 -0.95
N LEU A 95 -16.21 11.13 -0.68
CA LEU A 95 -16.36 10.06 -1.66
C LEU A 95 -17.81 9.90 -2.14
N ILE A 96 -17.99 9.78 -3.45
CA ILE A 96 -19.28 9.59 -4.11
C ILE A 96 -19.66 8.10 -4.04
N ASN A 97 -18.76 7.20 -4.45
CA ASN A 97 -19.02 5.76 -4.52
C ASN A 97 -18.46 4.98 -3.33
N ARG A 98 -18.73 5.45 -2.10
CA ARG A 98 -18.25 4.82 -0.85
C ARG A 98 -18.55 3.32 -0.77
N LYS A 99 -19.76 2.88 -1.14
CA LYS A 99 -20.16 1.46 -1.07
C LYS A 99 -19.34 0.56 -2.00
N LEU A 100 -19.02 1.04 -3.20
CA LEU A 100 -18.17 0.31 -4.13
C LEU A 100 -16.73 0.21 -3.59
N ILE A 101 -16.19 1.32 -3.09
CA ILE A 101 -14.86 1.37 -2.50
C ILE A 101 -14.76 0.44 -1.29
N GLU A 102 -15.78 0.40 -0.43
CA GLU A 102 -15.86 -0.53 0.70
C GLU A 102 -15.87 -2.00 0.23
N GLY A 103 -16.57 -2.31 -0.86
CA GLY A 103 -16.52 -3.64 -1.48
C GLY A 103 -15.12 -4.03 -1.93
N LEU A 104 -14.43 -3.12 -2.63
CA LEU A 104 -13.04 -3.32 -3.06
C LEU A 104 -12.08 -3.47 -1.88
N GLN A 105 -12.28 -2.67 -0.82
CA GLN A 105 -11.49 -2.79 0.41
C GLN A 105 -11.64 -4.18 1.03
N ARG A 106 -12.88 -4.64 1.21
CA ARG A 106 -13.16 -5.96 1.80
C ARG A 106 -12.56 -7.09 0.98
N GLU A 107 -12.62 -7.02 -0.34
CA GLU A 107 -11.97 -7.99 -1.22
C GLU A 107 -10.46 -8.05 -0.99
N THR A 108 -9.79 -6.89 -0.97
CA THR A 108 -8.34 -6.84 -0.72
C THR A 108 -7.95 -7.33 0.67
N GLN A 109 -8.75 -7.04 1.70
CA GLN A 109 -8.55 -7.52 3.06
C GLN A 109 -8.77 -9.03 3.17
N GLN A 110 -9.78 -9.58 2.49
CA GLN A 110 -10.04 -11.01 2.44
C GLN A 110 -8.89 -11.76 1.78
N LEU A 111 -8.35 -11.25 0.67
CA LEU A 111 -7.21 -11.85 -0.02
C LEU A 111 -5.94 -11.82 0.83
N LEU A 112 -5.69 -10.71 1.55
CA LEU A 112 -4.59 -10.63 2.52
C LEU A 112 -4.75 -11.68 3.61
N HIS A 113 -5.94 -11.77 4.20
CA HIS A 113 -6.23 -12.72 5.26
C HIS A 113 -6.06 -14.17 4.78
N GLN A 114 -6.63 -14.53 3.62
CA GLN A 114 -6.47 -15.86 3.02
C GLN A 114 -5.01 -16.20 2.74
N PHE A 115 -4.21 -15.24 2.28
CA PHE A 115 -2.79 -15.46 2.01
C PHE A 115 -2.02 -15.79 3.29
N ILE A 116 -2.27 -15.05 4.38
CA ILE A 116 -1.67 -15.30 5.70
C ILE A 116 -2.05 -16.71 6.20
N HIS A 117 -3.32 -17.10 6.10
CA HIS A 117 -3.77 -18.45 6.50
C HIS A 117 -3.18 -19.58 5.65
N THR A 118 -2.91 -19.34 4.37
CA THR A 118 -2.31 -20.35 3.47
C THR A 118 -0.84 -20.58 3.80
N LEU A 119 -0.13 -19.55 4.27
CA LEU A 119 1.27 -19.66 4.71
C LEU A 119 1.40 -20.19 6.15
N HIS A 120 0.40 -19.95 7.00
CA HIS A 120 0.36 -20.38 8.40
C HIS A 120 -0.94 -21.11 8.75
N PRO A 121 -1.15 -22.35 8.27
CA PRO A 121 -2.40 -23.11 8.50
C PRO A 121 -2.71 -23.45 9.97
N HIS A 122 -1.78 -23.19 10.91
CA HIS A 122 -1.97 -23.43 12.34
C HIS A 122 -1.78 -22.20 13.24
N ASP A 123 -1.54 -21.00 12.68
CA ASP A 123 -1.31 -19.81 13.51
C ASP A 123 -2.62 -19.03 13.70
N HIS A 124 -3.50 -19.57 14.56
CA HIS A 124 -4.71 -18.88 15.03
C HIS A 124 -4.40 -17.71 15.99
N SER A 125 -3.14 -17.28 16.10
CA SER A 125 -2.66 -16.46 17.21
C SER A 125 -1.72 -15.31 16.87
N GLN A 126 -1.73 -14.75 15.66
CA GLN A 126 -0.94 -13.53 15.40
C GLN A 126 -1.69 -12.43 14.65
N LEU A 127 -2.79 -11.98 15.27
CA LEU A 127 -3.26 -10.59 15.21
C LEU A 127 -2.83 -9.78 16.46
N ASN A 128 -1.80 -10.25 17.20
CA ASN A 128 -1.25 -9.50 18.31
C ASN A 128 0.06 -8.85 17.88
N ILE A 129 -0.04 -7.53 17.71
CA ILE A 129 1.05 -6.58 17.48
C ILE A 129 2.25 -6.95 18.38
N ARG A 130 3.39 -7.25 17.75
CA ARG A 130 4.72 -7.32 18.39
C ARG A 130 5.64 -6.27 17.78
#